data_AF-A0A1S4FT48-F1
#
_entry.id   AF-A0A1S4FT48-F1
#
_cell.length_a   1.000
_cell.length_b   1.000
_cell.length_c   1.000
_cell.angle_alpha   90.00
_cell.angle_beta   90.00
_cell.angle_gamma   90.00
#
_symmetry.space_group_name_H-M   'P 1'
#
loop_
_entity.id
_entity.type
_entity.pdbx_description
1 polymer ?
#
loop_
_entity_poly.entity_id
_entity_poly.type
_entity_poly.pdbx_seq_one_letter_code
_entity_poly.pdbx_strand_id
1 'polypeptide(L)'
;MIGRSIWDSVHHWCQVTANKVNHAWSGEGNDCFHVLDLLLHLAGVPNGMTSKYEWETNVRYFLHALYAFQTFIAVLQTKHVLERDNVFDVFVEVMKWTFFIVAYCKMLIMIRLGRSVAAVRSFITSKQMQSGDAAFDELQRIKFKRTALLLLRVLFVLMAMDSVCLSVPSAATAIVFFVPPEMSQGGRTVTLIIHFFGISVMPFLILCKFSCNMATVGMLLLGMQANIKILANRYVNILDRRLDEKYYLEQLDREVRSAVDQQMDYWRHLHILRKIVERTFFLVHYYAIFSIGGFYYITQNIGVNAFSILLMATTPIFLVEYYLWCNLVESIQDEAETIGYVMFELCSRIPYTRDQHSAYVRLKSNMLILWTNSCNIRAMRCLGLFDISTLAFVDLVNVSYSVLMFLINMS
;
A
#
# COMPACT_ATOMS: atom_id res chain seq x y z
N MET A 1 6.01 -43.61 3.95
CA MET A 1 6.10 -43.04 5.31
C MET A 1 6.39 -41.53 5.31
N ILE A 2 7.19 -40.99 4.39
CA ILE A 2 7.54 -39.55 4.30
C ILE A 2 6.33 -38.64 3.99
N GLY A 3 5.38 -39.08 3.15
CA GLY A 3 4.23 -38.24 2.75
C GLY A 3 3.23 -37.91 3.86
N ARG A 4 3.04 -38.78 4.87
CA ARG A 4 2.11 -38.51 6.00
C ARG A 4 2.66 -37.40 6.91
N SER A 5 3.94 -37.42 7.22
CA SER A 5 4.58 -36.41 8.07
C SER A 5 4.52 -35.00 7.45
N ILE A 6 4.69 -34.89 6.12
CA ILE A 6 4.55 -33.61 5.42
C ILE A 6 3.09 -33.14 5.43
N TRP A 7 2.14 -34.04 5.18
CA TRP A 7 0.72 -33.69 5.18
C TRP A 7 0.22 -33.22 6.55
N ASP A 8 0.61 -33.91 7.62
CA ASP A 8 0.24 -33.53 8.99
C ASP A 8 0.85 -32.16 9.36
N SER A 9 2.07 -31.88 8.88
CA SER A 9 2.74 -30.59 9.08
C SER A 9 2.03 -29.46 8.33
N VAL A 10 1.62 -29.69 7.08
CA VAL A 10 0.85 -28.73 6.27
C VAL A 10 -0.52 -28.48 6.89
N HIS A 11 -1.21 -29.53 7.33
CA HIS A 11 -2.53 -29.41 7.96
C HIS A 11 -2.46 -28.65 9.28
N HIS A 12 -1.48 -28.96 10.14
CA HIS A 12 -1.24 -28.23 11.37
C HIS A 12 -0.90 -26.75 11.10
N TRP A 13 -0.08 -26.47 10.07
CA TRP A 13 0.19 -25.10 9.64
C TRP A 13 -1.08 -24.37 9.19
N CYS A 14 -1.92 -25.01 8.37
CA CYS A 14 -3.19 -24.44 7.92
C CYS A 14 -4.10 -24.13 9.11
N GLN A 15 -4.22 -25.03 10.09
CA GLN A 15 -5.04 -24.78 11.28
C GLN A 15 -4.50 -23.66 12.17
N VAL A 16 -3.20 -23.64 12.46
CA VAL A 16 -2.58 -22.58 13.27
C VAL A 16 -2.69 -21.23 12.57
N THR A 17 -2.46 -21.20 11.26
CA THR A 17 -2.60 -19.99 10.45
C THR A 17 -4.05 -19.55 10.40
N ALA A 18 -5.01 -20.45 10.16
CA ALA A 18 -6.43 -20.15 10.14
C ALA A 18 -6.91 -19.60 11.48
N ASN A 19 -6.46 -20.15 12.62
CA ASN A 19 -6.84 -19.65 13.95
C ASN A 19 -6.26 -18.24 14.20
N LYS A 20 -5.01 -17.99 13.83
CA LYS A 20 -4.38 -16.66 13.93
C LYS A 20 -5.04 -15.64 12.99
N VAL A 21 -5.38 -16.08 11.79
CA VAL A 21 -6.11 -15.27 10.80
C VAL A 21 -7.49 -14.96 11.35
N ASN A 22 -8.28 -15.92 11.81
CA ASN A 22 -9.59 -15.68 12.39
C ASN A 22 -9.52 -14.71 13.58
N HIS A 23 -8.52 -14.83 14.46
CA HIS A 23 -8.31 -13.88 15.55
C HIS A 23 -7.85 -12.49 15.08
N ALA A 24 -7.01 -12.40 14.05
CA ALA A 24 -6.63 -11.11 13.46
C ALA A 24 -7.81 -10.46 12.69
N TRP A 25 -8.69 -11.29 12.13
CA TRP A 25 -9.88 -10.91 11.39
C TRP A 25 -11.08 -10.61 12.29
N SER A 26 -11.12 -11.05 13.54
CA SER A 26 -12.18 -10.61 14.47
C SER A 26 -12.02 -9.15 14.89
N GLY A 27 -10.86 -8.52 14.63
CA GLY A 27 -10.59 -7.13 15.00
C GLY A 27 -10.28 -6.93 16.48
N GLU A 28 -10.34 -7.99 17.29
CA GLU A 28 -9.99 -8.00 18.72
C GLU A 28 -8.46 -8.16 18.94
N GLY A 29 -7.72 -8.45 17.88
CA GLY A 29 -6.26 -8.50 17.90
C GLY A 29 -5.60 -7.14 18.08
N ASN A 30 -4.54 -7.09 18.88
CA ASN A 30 -3.86 -5.83 19.23
C ASN A 30 -3.08 -5.21 18.02
N ASP A 31 -2.70 -6.00 17.02
CA ASP A 31 -1.89 -5.58 15.87
C ASP A 31 -2.55 -5.89 14.50
N CYS A 32 -3.02 -4.85 13.81
CA CYS A 32 -3.59 -4.94 12.46
C CYS A 32 -2.56 -5.37 11.39
N PHE A 33 -1.27 -5.20 11.66
CA PHE A 33 -0.23 -5.52 10.70
C PHE A 33 0.03 -7.03 10.56
N HIS A 34 -0.52 -7.89 11.42
CA HIS A 34 -0.41 -9.35 11.26
C HIS A 34 -0.99 -9.86 9.94
N VAL A 35 -2.11 -9.27 9.48
CA VAL A 35 -2.73 -9.65 8.20
C VAL A 35 -1.85 -9.18 7.02
N LEU A 36 -1.17 -8.05 7.16
CA LEU A 36 -0.16 -7.63 6.18
C LEU A 36 1.06 -8.54 6.19
N ASP A 37 1.50 -8.99 7.36
CA ASP A 37 2.64 -9.93 7.47
C ASP A 37 2.34 -11.24 6.73
N LEU A 38 1.10 -11.72 6.81
CA LEU A 38 0.64 -12.85 6.01
C LEU A 38 0.70 -12.54 4.51
N LEU A 39 0.23 -11.38 4.08
CA LEU A 39 0.28 -10.97 2.67
C LEU A 39 1.73 -10.85 2.15
N LEU A 40 2.64 -10.29 2.96
CA LEU A 40 4.07 -10.19 2.64
C LEU A 40 4.72 -11.57 2.56
N HIS A 41 4.33 -12.49 3.45
CA HIS A 41 4.80 -13.86 3.43
C HIS A 41 4.35 -14.61 2.16
N LEU A 42 3.08 -14.47 1.78
CA LEU A 42 2.56 -15.02 0.51
C LEU A 42 3.23 -14.41 -0.72
N ALA A 43 3.64 -13.14 -0.65
CA ALA A 43 4.45 -12.49 -1.66
C ALA A 43 5.92 -12.97 -1.68
N GLY A 44 6.36 -13.77 -0.71
CA GLY A 44 7.75 -14.21 -0.56
C GLY A 44 8.70 -13.13 -0.05
N VAL A 45 8.19 -12.04 0.54
CA VAL A 45 9.01 -10.98 1.13
C VAL A 45 9.41 -11.39 2.55
N PRO A 46 10.71 -11.44 2.88
CA PRO A 46 11.16 -11.79 4.23
C PRO A 46 10.72 -10.72 5.23
N ASN A 47 10.21 -11.16 6.38
CA ASN A 47 9.78 -10.27 7.44
C ASN A 47 10.25 -10.78 8.80
N GLY A 48 10.69 -9.87 9.67
CA GLY A 48 11.26 -10.22 10.98
C GLY A 48 10.28 -10.98 11.89
N MET A 49 8.98 -10.74 11.74
CA MET A 49 7.94 -11.42 12.52
C MET A 49 7.68 -12.86 12.07
N THR A 50 7.75 -13.14 10.76
CA THR A 50 7.52 -14.47 10.19
C THR A 50 8.77 -15.35 10.25
N SER A 51 9.94 -14.75 10.40
CA SER A 51 11.24 -15.46 10.58
C SER A 51 11.30 -16.41 11.77
N LYS A 52 10.36 -16.28 12.72
CA LYS A 52 10.25 -17.15 13.89
C LYS A 52 9.57 -18.50 13.61
N TYR A 53 8.98 -18.69 12.43
CA TYR A 53 8.33 -19.96 12.09
C TYR A 53 9.33 -20.91 11.42
N GLU A 54 9.53 -22.10 11.99
CA GLU A 54 10.44 -23.13 11.47
C GLU A 54 10.14 -23.50 10.00
N TRP A 55 8.87 -23.43 9.60
CA TRP A 55 8.39 -23.78 8.25
C TRP A 55 8.39 -22.61 7.26
N GLU A 56 8.69 -21.38 7.70
CA GLU A 56 8.65 -20.18 6.85
C GLU A 56 9.56 -20.35 5.63
N THR A 57 10.75 -20.90 5.86
CA THR A 57 11.77 -21.10 4.84
C THR A 57 11.28 -22.06 3.76
N ASN A 58 10.63 -23.16 4.15
CA ASN A 58 10.09 -24.15 3.20
C ASN A 58 8.94 -23.58 2.38
N VAL A 59 7.99 -22.87 3.01
CA VAL A 59 6.87 -22.21 2.31
C VAL A 59 7.40 -21.17 1.33
N ARG A 60 8.39 -20.37 1.74
CA ARG A 60 9.02 -19.36 0.87
C ARG A 60 9.72 -20.01 -0.33
N TYR A 61 10.50 -21.07 -0.13
CA TYR A 61 11.12 -21.80 -1.25
C TYR A 61 10.07 -22.37 -2.20
N PHE A 62 8.98 -22.93 -1.68
CA PHE A 62 7.87 -23.43 -2.48
C PHE A 62 7.22 -22.31 -3.32
N LEU A 63 6.91 -21.17 -2.71
CA LEU A 63 6.33 -20.01 -3.42
C LEU A 63 7.28 -19.45 -4.49
N HIS A 64 8.59 -19.39 -4.21
CA HIS A 64 9.58 -18.99 -5.21
C HIS A 64 9.72 -19.99 -6.35
N ALA A 65 9.69 -21.29 -6.06
CA ALA A 65 9.71 -22.34 -7.07
C ALA A 65 8.47 -22.26 -7.98
N LEU A 66 7.30 -22.05 -7.38
CA LEU A 66 6.06 -21.91 -8.13
C LEU A 66 6.04 -20.64 -8.99
N TYR A 67 6.62 -19.54 -8.49
CA TYR A 67 6.82 -18.33 -9.29
C TYR A 67 7.79 -18.55 -10.45
N ALA A 68 8.93 -19.21 -10.20
CA ALA A 68 9.89 -19.54 -11.26
C ALA A 68 9.26 -20.43 -12.35
N PHE A 69 8.42 -21.37 -11.93
CA PHE A 69 7.61 -22.20 -12.82
C PHE A 69 6.64 -21.35 -13.67
N GLN A 70 5.93 -20.39 -13.08
CA GLN A 70 5.05 -19.47 -13.83
C GLN A 70 5.83 -18.58 -14.80
N THR A 71 6.99 -18.05 -14.40
CA THR A 71 7.86 -17.29 -15.31
C THR A 71 8.35 -18.16 -16.47
N PHE A 72 8.69 -19.42 -16.22
CA PHE A 72 9.08 -20.35 -17.28
C PHE A 72 7.93 -20.61 -18.27
N ILE A 73 6.70 -20.80 -17.79
CA ILE A 73 5.52 -20.89 -18.65
C ILE A 73 5.35 -19.63 -19.49
N ALA A 74 5.48 -18.44 -18.88
CA ALA A 74 5.38 -17.17 -19.60
C ALA A 74 6.44 -17.04 -20.71
N VAL A 75 7.69 -17.44 -20.45
CA VAL A 75 8.76 -17.46 -21.48
C VAL A 75 8.40 -18.36 -22.66
N LEU A 76 7.87 -19.55 -22.39
CA LEU A 76 7.44 -20.47 -23.45
C LEU A 76 6.25 -19.91 -24.25
N GLN A 77 5.28 -19.28 -23.57
CA GLN A 77 4.17 -18.58 -24.23
C GLN A 77 4.67 -17.49 -25.16
N THR A 78 5.58 -16.63 -24.68
CA THR A 78 6.14 -15.53 -25.48
C THR A 78 6.92 -16.04 -26.69
N LYS A 79 7.70 -17.13 -26.55
CA LYS A 79 8.43 -17.73 -27.67
C LYS A 79 7.47 -18.14 -28.78
N HIS A 80 6.39 -18.84 -28.43
CA HIS A 80 5.40 -19.34 -29.38
C HIS A 80 4.56 -18.21 -30.00
N VAL A 81 4.28 -17.15 -29.24
CA VAL A 81 3.61 -15.94 -29.75
C VAL A 81 4.50 -15.20 -30.75
N LEU A 82 5.81 -15.10 -30.50
CA LEU A 82 6.73 -14.40 -31.42
C LEU A 82 6.85 -15.10 -32.79
N GLU A 83 6.59 -16.40 -32.85
CA GLU A 83 6.53 -17.17 -34.09
C GLU A 83 5.23 -16.93 -34.87
N ARG A 84 4.18 -16.45 -34.22
CA ARG A 84 2.90 -16.06 -34.84
C ARG A 84 2.92 -14.57 -35.10
N ASP A 85 2.94 -14.16 -36.36
CA ASP A 85 2.99 -12.75 -36.78
C ASP A 85 1.65 -12.01 -36.51
N ASN A 86 1.21 -11.98 -35.26
CA ASN A 86 -0.03 -11.37 -34.80
C ASN A 86 0.27 -10.30 -33.73
N VAL A 87 0.03 -9.04 -34.09
CA VAL A 87 0.30 -7.87 -33.24
C VAL A 87 -0.46 -7.94 -31.91
N PHE A 88 -1.69 -8.44 -31.93
CA PHE A 88 -2.52 -8.56 -30.72
C PHE A 88 -1.88 -9.47 -29.67
N ASP A 89 -1.41 -10.65 -30.09
CA ASP A 89 -0.80 -11.63 -29.20
C ASP A 89 0.51 -11.08 -28.61
N VAL A 90 1.32 -10.41 -29.44
CA VAL A 90 2.55 -9.73 -28.99
C VAL A 90 2.23 -8.66 -27.93
N PHE A 91 1.18 -7.86 -28.13
CA PHE A 91 0.77 -6.85 -27.15
C PHE A 91 0.35 -7.47 -25.80
N VAL A 92 -0.42 -8.56 -25.83
CA VAL A 92 -0.81 -9.31 -24.62
C VAL A 92 0.43 -9.81 -23.86
N GLU A 93 1.43 -10.34 -24.56
CA GLU A 93 2.69 -10.77 -23.95
C GLU A 93 3.48 -9.60 -23.34
N VAL A 94 3.56 -8.45 -24.02
CA VAL A 94 4.19 -7.24 -23.48
C VAL A 94 3.49 -6.77 -22.20
N MET A 95 2.15 -6.82 -22.16
CA MET A 95 1.36 -6.50 -20.97
C MET A 95 1.68 -7.43 -19.80
N LYS A 96 1.73 -8.76 -20.04
CA LYS A 96 2.11 -9.75 -19.03
C LYS A 96 3.50 -9.45 -18.48
N TRP A 97 4.50 -9.32 -19.36
CA TRP A 97 5.89 -9.07 -18.93
C TRP A 97 6.03 -7.78 -18.15
N THR A 98 5.33 -6.73 -18.55
CA THR A 98 5.31 -5.47 -17.80
C THR A 98 4.76 -5.68 -16.40
N PHE A 99 3.68 -6.46 -16.25
CA PHE A 99 3.15 -6.82 -14.94
C PHE A 99 4.14 -7.64 -14.09
N PHE A 100 4.81 -8.64 -14.67
CA PHE A 100 5.86 -9.41 -13.97
C PHE A 100 7.01 -8.51 -13.51
N ILE A 101 7.50 -7.63 -14.37
CA ILE A 101 8.59 -6.69 -14.08
C ILE A 101 8.17 -5.75 -12.96
N VAL A 102 6.97 -5.16 -13.01
CA VAL A 102 6.49 -4.25 -11.97
C VAL A 102 6.30 -4.98 -10.64
N ALA A 103 5.74 -6.19 -10.64
CA ALA A 103 5.62 -6.99 -9.42
C ALA A 103 6.99 -7.29 -8.80
N TYR A 104 8.00 -7.60 -9.62
CA TYR A 104 9.36 -7.84 -9.16
C TYR A 104 10.04 -6.57 -8.63
N CYS A 105 9.91 -5.45 -9.35
CA CYS A 105 10.40 -4.14 -8.91
C CYS A 105 9.79 -3.73 -7.56
N LYS A 106 8.48 -3.90 -7.39
CA LYS A 106 7.78 -3.66 -6.11
C LYS A 106 8.30 -4.55 -4.99
N MET A 107 8.52 -5.83 -5.27
CA MET A 107 9.12 -6.78 -4.31
C MET A 107 10.52 -6.33 -3.89
N LEU A 108 11.38 -5.96 -4.85
CA LEU A 108 12.72 -5.46 -4.57
C LEU A 108 12.72 -4.16 -3.76
N ILE A 109 11.80 -3.24 -4.06
CA ILE A 109 11.62 -2.02 -3.27
C ILE A 109 11.27 -2.37 -1.82
N MET A 110 10.33 -3.31 -1.60
CA MET A 110 9.95 -3.75 -0.27
C MET A 110 11.12 -4.39 0.50
N ILE A 111 11.92 -5.23 -0.16
CA ILE A 111 13.11 -5.82 0.47
C ILE A 111 14.13 -4.75 0.84
N ARG A 112 14.43 -3.82 -0.09
CA ARG A 112 15.43 -2.76 0.14
C ARG A 112 14.97 -1.75 1.20
N LEU A 113 13.68 -1.45 1.26
CA LEU A 113 13.11 -0.49 2.21
C LEU A 113 12.57 -1.15 3.48
N GLY A 114 12.78 -2.46 3.67
CA GLY A 114 12.21 -3.22 4.79
C GLY A 114 12.57 -2.63 6.16
N ARG A 115 13.80 -2.14 6.35
CA ARG A 115 14.21 -1.45 7.59
C ARG A 115 13.45 -0.15 7.83
N SER A 116 13.28 0.65 6.77
CA SER A 116 12.54 1.91 6.81
C SER A 116 11.04 1.67 7.10
N VAL A 117 10.46 0.65 6.46
CA VAL A 117 9.08 0.20 6.71
C VAL A 117 8.91 -0.23 8.17
N ALA A 118 9.84 -1.04 8.69
CA ALA A 118 9.79 -1.50 10.09
C ALA A 118 9.89 -0.34 11.08
N ALA A 119 10.73 0.67 10.81
CA ALA A 119 10.85 1.85 11.65
C ALA A 119 9.53 2.65 11.72
N VAL A 120 8.93 2.95 10.57
CA VAL A 120 7.65 3.68 10.52
C VAL A 120 6.51 2.87 11.13
N ARG A 121 6.46 1.56 10.87
CA ARG A 121 5.48 0.65 11.49
C ARG A 121 5.61 0.67 13.02
N SER A 122 6.82 0.50 13.54
CA SER A 122 7.07 0.50 14.99
C SER A 122 6.59 1.80 15.61
N PHE A 123 6.87 2.94 14.98
CA PHE A 123 6.39 4.24 15.41
C PHE A 123 4.86 4.35 15.41
N ILE A 124 4.17 3.94 14.34
CA ILE A 124 2.69 3.93 14.27
C ILE A 124 2.09 3.06 15.39
N THR A 125 2.65 1.88 15.61
CA THR A 125 2.16 0.97 16.66
C THR A 125 2.50 1.45 18.07
N SER A 126 3.53 2.30 18.21
CA SER A 126 3.89 2.85 19.49
C SER A 126 2.81 3.81 20.00
N LYS A 127 2.52 3.77 21.30
CA LYS A 127 1.64 4.76 21.95
C LYS A 127 2.38 6.06 22.31
N GLN A 128 3.44 6.40 21.55
CA GLN A 128 4.28 7.57 21.79
C GLN A 128 3.54 8.88 21.50
N MET A 129 2.65 8.87 20.50
CA MET A 129 1.78 10.00 20.17
C MET A 129 0.56 10.06 21.09
N GLN A 130 0.39 11.21 21.74
CA GLN A 130 -0.69 11.46 22.70
C GLN A 130 -1.21 12.89 22.53
N SER A 131 -2.53 13.07 22.44
CA SER A 131 -3.14 14.40 22.36
C SER A 131 -3.43 15.02 23.73
N GLY A 132 -3.33 14.23 24.80
CA GLY A 132 -3.84 14.58 26.12
C GLY A 132 -5.32 14.24 26.32
N ASP A 133 -6.02 13.79 25.27
CA ASP A 133 -7.36 13.19 25.32
C ASP A 133 -7.28 11.72 24.91
N ALA A 134 -7.31 10.84 25.91
CA ALA A 134 -7.20 9.40 25.69
C ALA A 134 -8.38 8.82 24.89
N ALA A 135 -9.58 9.42 24.99
CA ALA A 135 -10.75 8.95 24.27
C ALA A 135 -10.64 9.27 22.78
N PHE A 136 -10.18 10.48 22.45
CA PHE A 136 -9.90 10.86 21.07
C PHE A 136 -8.79 10.00 20.46
N ASP A 137 -7.69 9.79 21.20
CA ASP A 137 -6.54 9.01 20.73
C ASP A 137 -6.92 7.56 20.41
N GLU A 138 -7.70 6.93 21.29
CA GLU A 138 -8.18 5.57 21.09
C GLU A 138 -9.15 5.49 19.89
N LEU A 139 -10.05 6.48 19.75
CA LEU A 139 -10.96 6.54 18.61
C LEU A 139 -10.21 6.61 17.27
N GLN A 140 -9.17 7.44 17.16
CA GLN A 140 -8.37 7.54 15.93
C GLN A 140 -7.62 6.23 15.63
N ARG A 141 -7.07 5.58 16.67
CA ARG A 141 -6.37 4.29 16.51
C ARG A 141 -7.34 3.17 16.10
N ILE A 142 -8.56 3.13 16.64
CA ILE A 142 -9.60 2.19 16.24
C ILE A 142 -10.02 2.41 14.79
N LYS A 143 -10.25 3.68 14.38
CA LYS A 143 -10.57 4.02 12.99
C LYS A 143 -9.48 3.55 12.04
N PHE A 144 -8.21 3.83 12.36
CA PHE A 144 -7.06 3.32 11.61
C PHE A 144 -7.10 1.79 11.47
N LYS A 145 -7.20 1.05 12.58
CA LYS A 145 -7.21 -0.42 12.58
C LYS A 145 -8.34 -0.97 11.71
N ARG A 146 -9.55 -0.43 11.85
CA ARG A 146 -10.73 -0.87 11.11
C ARG A 146 -10.58 -0.64 9.62
N THR A 147 -10.12 0.54 9.21
CA THR A 147 -9.91 0.86 7.80
C THR A 147 -8.78 0.03 7.19
N ALA A 148 -7.66 -0.12 7.90
CA ALA A 148 -6.53 -0.93 7.47
C ALA A 148 -6.92 -2.40 7.25
N LEU A 149 -7.64 -2.99 8.20
CA LEU A 149 -8.16 -4.35 8.07
C LEU A 149 -9.14 -4.45 6.90
N LEU A 150 -10.11 -3.53 6.78
CA LEU A 150 -11.08 -3.54 5.69
C LEU A 150 -10.40 -3.56 4.32
N LEU A 151 -9.39 -2.71 4.10
CA LEU A 151 -8.63 -2.68 2.85
C LEU A 151 -7.93 -4.01 2.56
N LEU A 152 -7.29 -4.60 3.57
CA LEU A 152 -6.66 -5.92 3.42
C LEU A 152 -7.69 -7.01 3.08
N ARG A 153 -8.88 -6.99 3.70
CA ARG A 153 -9.95 -7.96 3.39
C ARG A 153 -10.42 -7.84 1.96
N VAL A 154 -10.69 -6.61 1.50
CA VAL A 154 -11.12 -6.35 0.12
C VAL A 154 -10.08 -6.88 -0.87
N LEU A 155 -8.79 -6.65 -0.58
CA LEU A 155 -7.69 -7.15 -1.40
C LEU A 155 -7.63 -8.69 -1.45
N PHE A 156 -7.80 -9.39 -0.32
CA PHE A 156 -7.86 -10.86 -0.32
C PHE A 156 -9.09 -11.40 -1.05
N VAL A 157 -10.25 -10.77 -0.88
CA VAL A 157 -11.48 -11.15 -1.59
C VAL A 157 -11.30 -10.99 -3.10
N LEU A 158 -10.70 -9.89 -3.54
CA LEU A 158 -10.42 -9.66 -4.96
C LEU A 158 -9.50 -10.73 -5.53
N MET A 159 -8.39 -11.06 -4.85
CA MET A 159 -7.48 -12.12 -5.28
C MET A 159 -8.17 -13.49 -5.36
N ALA A 160 -9.06 -13.79 -4.42
CA ALA A 160 -9.84 -15.02 -4.42
C ALA A 160 -10.83 -15.05 -5.60
N MET A 161 -11.53 -13.94 -5.88
CA MET A 161 -12.41 -13.82 -7.03
C MET A 161 -11.66 -13.99 -8.35
N ASP A 162 -10.52 -13.32 -8.52
CA ASP A 162 -9.68 -13.43 -9.72
C ASP A 162 -9.24 -14.89 -9.94
N SER A 163 -8.86 -15.58 -8.87
CA SER A 163 -8.44 -16.99 -8.92
C SER A 163 -9.59 -17.92 -9.29
N VAL A 164 -10.79 -17.69 -8.77
CA VAL A 164 -12.00 -18.46 -9.13
C VAL A 164 -12.36 -18.21 -10.59
N CYS A 165 -12.36 -16.95 -11.04
CA CYS A 165 -12.66 -16.59 -12.42
C CYS A 165 -11.65 -17.20 -13.41
N LEU A 166 -10.36 -17.19 -13.08
CA LEU A 166 -9.31 -17.80 -13.91
C LEU A 166 -9.24 -19.33 -13.82
N SER A 167 -9.94 -19.94 -12.85
CA SER A 167 -10.09 -21.39 -12.78
C SER A 167 -11.14 -21.93 -13.75
N VAL A 168 -12.05 -21.08 -14.24
CA VAL A 168 -13.07 -21.48 -15.21
C VAL A 168 -12.50 -21.32 -16.62
N PRO A 169 -12.23 -22.42 -17.36
CA PRO A 169 -11.68 -22.32 -18.70
C PRO A 169 -12.71 -21.67 -19.64
N SER A 170 -12.30 -20.60 -20.29
CA SER A 170 -13.06 -19.89 -21.33
C SER A 170 -12.23 -19.73 -22.59
N ALA A 171 -12.87 -19.45 -23.72
CA ALA A 171 -12.16 -19.17 -24.97
C ALA A 171 -11.19 -17.98 -24.82
N ALA A 172 -11.58 -16.96 -24.05
CA ALA A 172 -10.76 -15.78 -23.75
C ALA A 172 -9.51 -16.12 -22.93
N THR A 173 -9.68 -16.89 -21.85
CA THR A 173 -8.55 -17.34 -21.03
C THR A 173 -7.64 -18.29 -21.80
N ALA A 174 -8.18 -19.06 -22.75
CA ALA A 174 -7.38 -19.91 -23.62
C ALA A 174 -6.55 -19.11 -24.64
N ILE A 175 -7.04 -17.96 -25.11
CA ILE A 175 -6.27 -17.04 -25.97
C ILE A 175 -5.16 -16.38 -25.15
N VAL A 176 -5.51 -15.80 -23.99
CA VAL A 176 -4.57 -15.02 -23.19
C VAL A 176 -3.58 -15.90 -22.44
N PHE A 177 -3.98 -17.06 -21.91
CA PHE A 177 -3.14 -17.95 -21.11
C PHE A 177 -3.09 -19.36 -21.70
N PHE A 178 -2.80 -19.49 -22.99
CA PHE A 178 -2.70 -20.82 -23.61
C PHE A 178 -1.58 -21.66 -22.97
N VAL A 179 -1.80 -22.97 -22.89
CA VAL A 179 -0.76 -23.90 -22.44
C VAL A 179 0.21 -24.15 -23.60
N PRO A 180 1.53 -23.94 -23.42
CA PRO A 180 2.52 -24.16 -24.48
C PRO A 180 2.43 -25.60 -25.05
N PRO A 181 2.59 -25.77 -26.39
CA PRO A 181 2.49 -27.08 -27.03
C PRO A 181 3.44 -28.11 -26.42
N GLU A 182 4.66 -27.72 -26.08
CA GLU A 182 5.70 -28.57 -25.48
C GLU A 182 5.23 -29.20 -24.16
N MET A 183 4.39 -28.49 -23.41
CA MET A 183 3.85 -28.95 -22.13
C MET A 183 2.59 -29.79 -22.27
N SER A 184 1.85 -29.62 -23.36
CA SER A 184 0.60 -30.37 -23.61
C SER A 184 0.86 -31.82 -24.08
N GLN A 185 2.07 -32.14 -24.52
CA GLN A 185 2.48 -33.50 -24.93
C GLN A 185 2.49 -34.51 -23.77
N GLY A 186 2.55 -34.04 -22.51
CA GLY A 186 2.56 -34.89 -21.31
C GLY A 186 1.22 -35.59 -20.99
N GLY A 187 0.19 -35.40 -21.81
CA GLY A 187 -1.14 -35.99 -21.61
C GLY A 187 -2.07 -35.16 -20.73
N ARG A 188 -3.35 -35.55 -20.67
CA ARG A 188 -4.44 -34.76 -20.06
C ARG A 188 -4.20 -34.39 -18.60
N THR A 189 -3.65 -35.31 -17.80
CA THR A 189 -3.40 -35.09 -16.37
C THR A 189 -2.32 -34.02 -16.16
N VAL A 190 -1.25 -34.05 -16.96
CA VAL A 190 -0.16 -33.07 -16.87
C VAL A 190 -0.68 -31.69 -17.26
N THR A 191 -1.47 -31.59 -18.34
CA THR A 191 -2.09 -30.32 -18.76
C THR A 191 -3.00 -29.73 -17.67
N LEU A 192 -3.78 -30.56 -16.97
CA LEU A 192 -4.63 -30.09 -15.86
C LEU A 192 -3.80 -29.56 -14.69
N ILE A 193 -2.70 -30.25 -14.33
CA ILE A 193 -1.78 -29.80 -13.28
C ILE A 193 -1.13 -28.47 -13.66
N ILE A 194 -0.65 -28.35 -14.90
CA ILE A 194 -0.03 -27.12 -15.41
C ILE A 194 -1.03 -25.98 -15.44
N HIS A 195 -2.27 -26.22 -15.88
CA HIS A 195 -3.31 -25.20 -15.85
C HIS A 195 -3.59 -24.73 -14.43
N PHE A 196 -3.74 -25.65 -13.49
CA PHE A 196 -4.02 -25.32 -12.09
C PHE A 196 -2.88 -24.49 -11.46
N PHE A 197 -1.64 -24.99 -11.50
CA PHE A 197 -0.51 -24.32 -10.86
C PHE A 197 0.01 -23.10 -11.64
N GLY A 198 -0.08 -23.15 -12.96
CA GLY A 198 0.42 -22.11 -13.86
C GLY A 198 -0.55 -20.94 -14.04
N ILE A 199 -1.86 -21.19 -14.12
CA ILE A 199 -2.87 -20.19 -14.46
C ILE A 199 -3.79 -19.93 -13.27
N SER A 200 -4.40 -20.95 -12.67
CA SER A 200 -5.39 -20.75 -11.61
C SER A 200 -4.80 -20.21 -10.30
N VAL A 201 -3.56 -20.60 -9.97
CA VAL A 201 -2.84 -20.10 -8.78
C VAL A 201 -2.05 -18.81 -9.06
N MET A 202 -1.91 -18.41 -10.32
CA MET A 202 -1.21 -17.18 -10.74
C MET A 202 -1.69 -15.92 -10.00
N PRO A 203 -3.00 -15.67 -9.84
CA PRO A 203 -3.47 -14.44 -9.21
C PRO A 203 -3.02 -14.37 -7.76
N PHE A 204 -3.16 -15.45 -7.00
CA PHE A 204 -2.65 -15.51 -5.63
C PHE A 204 -1.15 -15.22 -5.53
N LEU A 205 -0.31 -15.70 -6.44
CA LEU A 205 1.13 -15.45 -6.31
C LEU A 205 1.54 -14.06 -6.79
N ILE A 206 1.12 -13.70 -8.00
CA ILE A 206 1.61 -12.49 -8.66
C ILE A 206 0.86 -11.26 -8.15
N LEU A 207 -0.46 -11.35 -7.94
CA LEU A 207 -1.19 -10.24 -7.32
C LEU A 207 -0.76 -10.05 -5.87
N CYS A 208 -0.47 -11.11 -5.09
CA CYS A 208 0.10 -10.89 -3.74
C CYS A 208 1.40 -10.09 -3.82
N LYS A 209 2.32 -10.42 -4.74
CA LYS A 209 3.56 -9.64 -4.94
C LYS A 209 3.31 -8.21 -5.39
N PHE A 210 2.36 -8.02 -6.30
CA PHE A 210 2.01 -6.71 -6.81
C PHE A 210 1.35 -5.82 -5.74
N SER A 211 0.45 -6.39 -4.94
CA SER A 211 -0.39 -5.66 -4.01
C SER A 211 0.20 -5.59 -2.59
N CYS A 212 1.15 -6.45 -2.20
CA CYS A 212 1.74 -6.39 -0.86
C CYS A 212 2.48 -5.06 -0.59
N ASN A 213 3.19 -4.56 -1.59
CA ASN A 213 3.86 -3.27 -1.54
C ASN A 213 2.83 -2.14 -1.38
N MET A 214 1.73 -2.22 -2.13
CA MET A 214 0.66 -1.24 -2.04
C MET A 214 -0.01 -1.24 -0.67
N ALA A 215 -0.46 -2.40 -0.22
CA ALA A 215 -1.08 -2.58 1.07
C ALA A 215 -0.16 -2.10 2.20
N THR A 216 1.15 -2.34 2.10
CA THR A 216 2.10 -1.86 3.11
C THR A 216 2.15 -0.35 3.14
N VAL A 217 2.37 0.31 2.00
CA VAL A 217 2.48 1.78 1.93
C VAL A 217 1.17 2.45 2.33
N GLY A 218 0.03 1.94 1.84
CA GLY A 218 -1.30 2.45 2.21
C GLY A 218 -1.57 2.37 3.71
N MET A 219 -1.22 1.26 4.37
CA MET A 219 -1.35 1.16 5.82
C MET A 219 -0.39 2.07 6.59
N LEU A 220 0.84 2.26 6.10
CA LEU A 220 1.75 3.21 6.73
C LEU A 220 1.23 4.66 6.62
N LEU A 221 0.69 5.03 5.46
CA LEU A 221 0.04 6.33 5.25
C LEU A 221 -1.16 6.51 6.19
N LEU A 222 -2.07 5.54 6.26
CA LEU A 222 -3.22 5.56 7.18
C LEU A 222 -2.80 5.70 8.65
N GLY A 223 -1.77 4.96 9.07
CA GLY A 223 -1.27 5.04 10.45
C GLY A 223 -0.63 6.39 10.75
N MET A 224 0.13 6.94 9.81
CA MET A 224 0.72 8.28 9.95
C MET A 224 -0.32 9.40 9.90
N GLN A 225 -1.41 9.21 9.14
CA GLN A 225 -2.56 10.11 9.13
C GLN A 225 -3.28 10.11 10.50
N ALA A 226 -3.46 8.95 11.12
CA ALA A 226 -4.03 8.88 12.47
C ALA A 226 -3.14 9.58 13.50
N ASN A 227 -1.81 9.39 13.40
CA ASN A 227 -0.85 10.03 14.30
C ASN A 227 -0.81 11.56 14.15
N ILE A 228 -0.92 12.12 12.94
CA ILE A 228 -0.96 13.58 12.77
C ILE A 228 -2.27 14.18 13.28
N LYS A 229 -3.41 13.48 13.13
CA LYS A 229 -4.69 13.90 13.73
C LYS A 229 -4.63 13.96 15.25
N ILE A 230 -3.97 12.99 15.87
CA ILE A 230 -3.70 12.98 17.32
C ILE A 230 -2.83 14.19 17.70
N LEU A 231 -1.77 14.45 16.94
CA LEU A 231 -0.88 15.57 17.18
C LEU A 231 -1.59 16.92 16.99
N ALA A 232 -2.42 17.07 15.96
CA ALA A 232 -3.23 18.26 15.71
C ALA A 232 -4.19 18.53 16.87
N ASN A 233 -4.87 17.49 17.36
CA ASN A 233 -5.74 17.60 18.53
C ASN A 233 -4.97 18.02 19.80
N ARG A 234 -3.69 17.65 19.93
CA ARG A 234 -2.84 18.12 21.03
C ARG A 234 -2.70 19.64 21.02
N TYR A 235 -2.42 20.23 19.86
CA TYR A 235 -2.28 21.68 19.73
C TYR A 235 -3.61 22.40 20.02
N VAL A 236 -4.74 21.84 19.58
CA VAL A 236 -6.08 22.36 19.91
C VAL A 236 -6.32 22.31 21.42
N ASN A 237 -5.99 21.20 22.08
CA ASN A 237 -6.11 21.08 23.54
C ASN A 237 -5.23 22.08 24.30
N ILE A 238 -4.04 22.40 23.79
CA ILE A 238 -3.17 23.44 24.37
C ILE A 238 -3.83 24.81 24.23
N LEU A 239 -4.48 25.09 23.10
CA LEU A 239 -5.18 26.35 22.82
C LEU A 239 -6.42 26.54 23.71
N ASP A 240 -7.18 25.47 23.96
CA ASP A 240 -8.44 25.52 24.72
C ASP A 240 -8.25 25.46 26.25
N ARG A 241 -7.06 25.10 26.72
CA ARG A 241 -6.77 25.06 28.16
C ARG A 241 -6.82 26.45 28.77
N ARG A 242 -7.73 26.63 29.73
CA ARG A 242 -7.71 27.78 30.65
C ARG A 242 -6.55 27.61 31.63
N LEU A 243 -5.45 28.27 31.31
CA LEU A 243 -4.24 28.30 32.15
C LEU A 243 -4.38 29.39 33.22
N ASP A 244 -3.84 29.11 34.41
CA ASP A 244 -3.84 30.02 35.55
C ASP A 244 -2.96 31.25 35.27
N GLU A 245 -3.49 32.47 35.48
CA GLU A 245 -2.86 33.73 35.04
C GLU A 245 -1.41 33.90 35.55
N LYS A 246 -1.12 33.35 36.73
CA LYS A 246 0.16 33.52 37.41
C LYS A 246 1.30 32.66 36.84
N TYR A 247 0.98 31.50 36.25
CA TYR A 247 1.96 30.55 35.70
C TYR A 247 1.74 30.25 34.21
N TYR A 248 0.85 31.01 33.57
CA TYR A 248 0.40 30.84 32.19
C TYR A 248 1.57 30.62 31.22
N LEU A 249 2.54 31.53 31.20
CA LEU A 249 3.64 31.53 30.22
C LEU A 249 4.61 30.35 30.40
N GLU A 250 4.95 29.99 31.64
CA GLU A 250 5.85 28.86 31.90
C GLU A 250 5.19 27.51 31.60
N GLN A 251 3.91 27.36 31.96
CA GLN A 251 3.17 26.14 31.68
C GLN A 251 2.92 25.98 30.18
N LEU A 252 2.58 27.06 29.49
CA LEU A 252 2.43 27.08 28.03
C LEU A 252 3.75 26.70 27.33
N ASP A 253 4.88 27.30 27.73
CA ASP A 253 6.20 26.98 27.17
C ASP A 253 6.56 25.50 27.36
N ARG A 254 6.26 24.90 28.52
CA ARG A 254 6.48 23.46 28.77
C ARG A 254 5.61 22.57 27.88
N GLU A 255 4.32 22.86 27.78
CA GLU A 255 3.38 22.08 26.97
C GLU A 255 3.70 22.17 25.48
N VAL A 256 4.02 23.38 25.00
CA VAL A 256 4.39 23.63 23.61
C VAL A 256 5.70 22.91 23.27
N ARG A 257 6.72 22.98 24.13
CA ARG A 257 7.96 22.23 23.91
C ARG A 257 7.71 20.74 23.82
N SER A 258 6.92 20.18 24.73
CA SER A 258 6.58 18.75 24.68
C SER A 258 5.79 18.36 23.42
N ALA A 259 4.90 19.23 22.93
CA ALA A 259 4.19 19.01 21.67
C ALA A 259 5.14 19.10 20.45
N VAL A 260 6.07 20.05 20.47
CA VAL A 260 7.10 20.22 19.43
C VAL A 260 8.05 19.03 19.37
N ASP A 261 8.47 18.49 20.51
CA ASP A 261 9.31 17.29 20.55
C ASP A 261 8.61 16.10 19.86
N GLN A 262 7.33 15.89 20.18
CA GLN A 262 6.51 14.89 19.47
C GLN A 262 6.40 15.21 17.98
N GLN A 263 6.12 16.46 17.62
CA GLN A 263 6.03 16.89 16.24
C GLN A 263 7.34 16.62 15.45
N MET A 264 8.51 16.87 16.04
CA MET A 264 9.80 16.57 15.42
C MET A 264 9.99 15.06 15.19
N ASP A 265 9.61 14.24 16.16
CA ASP A 265 9.62 12.79 16.02
C ASP A 265 8.67 12.30 14.92
N TYR A 266 7.49 12.93 14.79
CA TYR A 266 6.57 12.69 13.68
C TYR A 266 7.21 13.00 12.34
N TRP A 267 7.79 14.19 12.18
CA TRP A 267 8.40 14.62 10.91
C TRP A 267 9.55 13.72 10.49
N ARG A 268 10.35 13.22 11.45
CA ARG A 268 11.42 12.27 11.17
C ARG A 268 10.88 11.00 10.52
N HIS A 269 9.80 10.43 11.05
CA HIS A 269 9.18 9.23 10.50
C HIS A 269 8.42 9.52 9.19
N LEU A 270 7.80 10.69 9.06
CA LEU A 270 7.16 11.10 7.82
C LEU A 270 8.18 11.25 6.68
N HIS A 271 9.37 11.76 6.96
CA HIS A 271 10.44 11.86 5.98
C HIS A 271 10.91 10.49 5.47
N ILE A 272 10.94 9.49 6.36
CA ILE A 272 11.22 8.10 5.99
C ILE A 272 10.08 7.55 5.11
N LEU A 273 8.83 7.75 5.52
CA LEU A 273 7.65 7.32 4.77
C LEU A 273 7.61 7.94 3.37
N ARG A 274 7.87 9.25 3.27
CA ARG A 274 7.94 9.98 2.00
C ARG A 274 8.85 9.26 1.01
N LYS A 275 10.08 8.91 1.37
CA LYS A 275 11.00 8.19 0.47
C LYS A 275 10.45 6.84 0.00
N ILE A 276 9.64 6.17 0.82
CA ILE A 276 8.99 4.90 0.46
C ILE A 276 7.85 5.14 -0.53
N VAL A 277 7.00 6.14 -0.23
CA VAL A 277 5.86 6.53 -1.06
C VAL A 277 6.33 6.99 -2.43
N GLU A 278 7.31 7.90 -2.51
CA GLU A 278 7.79 8.47 -3.77
C GLU A 278 8.29 7.40 -4.76
N ARG A 279 9.07 6.43 -4.27
CA ARG A 279 9.59 5.33 -5.11
C ARG A 279 8.51 4.36 -5.55
N THR A 280 7.57 4.08 -4.66
CA THR A 280 6.48 3.13 -4.93
C THR A 280 5.46 3.75 -5.90
N PHE A 281 5.06 4.98 -5.63
CA PHE A 281 4.06 5.71 -6.39
C PHE A 281 4.50 5.94 -7.83
N PHE A 282 5.80 6.20 -8.07
CA PHE A 282 6.34 6.28 -9.42
C PHE A 282 6.03 5.02 -10.24
N LEU A 283 6.35 3.83 -9.72
CA LEU A 283 6.05 2.58 -10.44
C LEU A 283 4.56 2.37 -10.67
N VAL A 284 3.74 2.69 -9.67
CA VAL A 284 2.29 2.51 -9.73
C VAL A 284 1.67 3.45 -10.77
N HIS A 285 2.11 4.71 -10.82
CA HIS A 285 1.62 5.72 -11.75
C HIS A 285 1.81 5.30 -13.21
N TYR A 286 3.05 4.99 -13.60
CA TYR A 286 3.35 4.60 -14.98
C TYR A 286 2.73 3.25 -15.34
N TYR A 287 2.72 2.30 -14.41
CA TYR A 287 2.05 1.02 -14.63
C TYR A 287 0.55 1.20 -14.82
N ALA A 288 -0.12 2.04 -14.02
CA ALA A 288 -1.55 2.27 -14.11
C ALA A 288 -1.93 2.83 -15.49
N ILE A 289 -1.24 3.87 -15.98
CA ILE A 289 -1.47 4.46 -17.32
C ILE A 289 -1.38 3.38 -18.40
N PHE A 290 -0.32 2.57 -18.36
CA PHE A 290 -0.10 1.49 -19.32
C PHE A 290 -1.18 0.39 -19.20
N SER A 291 -1.51 -0.03 -17.98
CA SER A 291 -2.45 -1.12 -17.74
C SER A 291 -3.88 -0.78 -18.11
N ILE A 292 -4.34 0.45 -17.86
CA ILE A 292 -5.70 0.88 -18.15
C ILE A 292 -5.95 0.87 -19.66
N GLY A 293 -5.03 1.47 -20.43
CA GLY A 293 -5.08 1.44 -21.89
C GLY A 293 -5.01 0.01 -22.44
N GLY A 294 -4.11 -0.81 -21.90
CA GLY A 294 -3.94 -2.20 -22.33
C GLY A 294 -5.14 -3.10 -22.03
N PHE A 295 -5.79 -2.98 -20.87
CA PHE A 295 -6.97 -3.78 -20.53
C PHE A 295 -8.16 -3.48 -21.42
N TYR A 296 -8.35 -2.22 -21.79
CA TYR A 296 -9.41 -1.86 -22.73
C TYR A 296 -9.12 -2.41 -24.13
N TYR A 297 -7.89 -2.23 -24.62
CA TYR A 297 -7.47 -2.79 -25.92
C TYR A 297 -7.67 -4.31 -25.98
N ILE A 298 -7.30 -5.03 -24.92
CA ILE A 298 -7.53 -6.47 -24.81
C ILE A 298 -9.04 -6.80 -24.84
N THR A 299 -9.84 -6.07 -24.08
CA THR A 299 -11.30 -6.27 -24.01
C THR A 299 -11.97 -6.03 -25.36
N GLN A 300 -11.55 -5.01 -26.11
CA GLN A 300 -12.10 -4.71 -27.43
C GLN A 300 -11.83 -5.83 -28.45
N ASN A 301 -10.62 -6.41 -28.44
CA ASN A 301 -10.22 -7.45 -29.40
C ASN A 301 -10.80 -8.83 -29.08
N ILE A 302 -10.95 -9.18 -27.79
CA ILE A 302 -11.50 -10.50 -27.39
C ILE A 302 -13.05 -10.48 -27.41
N GLY A 303 -13.67 -9.31 -27.34
CA GLY A 303 -15.12 -9.15 -27.23
C GLY A 303 -15.65 -9.39 -25.82
N VAL A 304 -16.98 -9.31 -25.65
CA VAL A 304 -17.64 -9.39 -24.34
C VAL A 304 -17.69 -10.83 -23.84
N ASN A 305 -16.97 -11.13 -22.75
CA ASN A 305 -16.98 -12.40 -22.06
C ASN A 305 -16.70 -12.21 -20.55
N ALA A 306 -16.75 -13.28 -19.75
CA ALA A 306 -16.53 -13.20 -18.30
C ALA A 306 -15.13 -12.65 -17.95
N PHE A 307 -14.09 -12.97 -18.74
CA PHE A 307 -12.73 -12.49 -18.53
C PHE A 307 -12.59 -11.00 -18.89
N SER A 308 -13.28 -10.52 -19.93
CA SER A 308 -13.29 -9.11 -20.29
C SER A 308 -14.05 -8.27 -19.25
N ILE A 309 -15.14 -8.81 -18.68
CA ILE A 309 -15.82 -8.18 -17.54
C ILE A 309 -14.87 -8.08 -16.34
N LEU A 310 -14.10 -9.14 -16.06
CA LEU A 310 -13.10 -9.13 -14.99
C LEU A 310 -12.05 -8.05 -15.21
N LEU A 311 -11.43 -7.99 -16.40
CA LEU A 311 -10.44 -6.96 -16.75
C LEU A 311 -11.03 -5.55 -16.61
N MET A 312 -12.24 -5.32 -17.12
CA MET A 312 -12.91 -4.03 -17.00
C MET A 312 -13.28 -3.68 -15.55
N ALA A 313 -13.53 -4.67 -14.69
CA ALA A 313 -13.76 -4.47 -13.27
C ALA A 313 -12.46 -4.15 -12.50
N THR A 314 -11.30 -4.63 -12.95
CA THR A 314 -10.01 -4.29 -12.31
C THR A 314 -9.58 -2.83 -12.53
N THR A 315 -9.94 -2.24 -13.67
CA THR A 315 -9.65 -0.83 -14.00
C THR A 315 -10.16 0.17 -12.94
N PRO A 316 -11.47 0.20 -12.58
CA PRO A 316 -11.96 1.11 -11.54
C PRO A 316 -11.36 0.81 -10.17
N ILE A 317 -10.99 -0.44 -9.89
CA ILE A 317 -10.30 -0.79 -8.64
C ILE A 317 -8.93 -0.13 -8.58
N PHE A 318 -8.14 -0.18 -9.65
CA PHE A 318 -6.85 0.52 -9.72
C PHE A 318 -6.99 2.04 -9.63
N LEU A 319 -8.03 2.61 -10.25
CA LEU A 319 -8.30 4.05 -10.14
C LEU A 319 -8.68 4.45 -8.71
N VAL A 320 -9.55 3.68 -8.05
CA VAL A 320 -9.93 3.92 -6.66
C VAL A 320 -8.71 3.78 -5.75
N GLU A 321 -7.88 2.76 -5.93
CA GLU A 321 -6.66 2.56 -5.16
C GLU A 321 -5.71 3.74 -5.31
N TYR A 322 -5.46 4.18 -6.54
CA TYR A 322 -4.62 5.34 -6.84
C TYR A 322 -5.19 6.63 -6.21
N TYR A 323 -6.49 6.86 -6.37
CA TYR A 323 -7.19 8.00 -5.77
C TYR A 323 -7.07 8.00 -4.25
N LEU A 324 -7.27 6.85 -3.59
CA LEU A 324 -7.15 6.73 -2.14
C LEU A 324 -5.75 7.12 -1.67
N TRP A 325 -4.70 6.80 -2.41
CA TRP A 325 -3.34 7.21 -2.08
C TRP A 325 -3.13 8.72 -2.17
N CYS A 326 -3.57 9.31 -3.29
CA CYS A 326 -3.52 10.76 -3.47
C CYS A 326 -4.27 11.47 -2.33
N ASN A 327 -5.50 11.03 -2.05
CA ASN A 327 -6.33 11.60 -0.99
C ASN A 327 -5.71 11.43 0.42
N LEU A 328 -5.05 10.29 0.69
CA LEU A 328 -4.36 10.09 1.97
C LEU A 328 -3.15 11.01 2.14
N VAL A 329 -2.38 11.21 1.07
CA VAL A 329 -1.22 12.11 1.08
C VAL A 329 -1.67 13.55 1.24
N GLU A 330 -2.72 13.97 0.53
CA GLU A 330 -3.31 15.30 0.62
C GLU A 330 -3.89 15.54 2.02
N SER A 331 -4.64 14.59 2.58
CA SER A 331 -5.16 14.71 3.94
C SER A 331 -4.06 14.81 5.02
N ILE A 332 -2.89 14.18 4.85
CA ILE A 332 -1.77 14.39 5.78
C ILE A 332 -1.24 15.84 5.68
N GLN A 333 -1.24 16.43 4.49
CA GLN A 333 -0.82 17.81 4.28
C GLN A 333 -1.84 18.78 4.91
N ASP A 334 -3.14 18.56 4.71
CA ASP A 334 -4.19 19.39 5.31
C ASP A 334 -4.14 19.40 6.85
N GLU A 335 -3.88 18.24 7.47
CA GLU A 335 -3.73 18.14 8.92
C GLU A 335 -2.45 18.85 9.41
N ALA A 336 -1.39 18.86 8.59
CA ALA A 336 -0.17 19.59 8.89
C ALA A 336 -0.37 21.11 8.80
N GLU A 337 -1.15 21.57 7.83
CA GLU A 337 -1.55 22.98 7.70
C GLU A 337 -2.44 23.41 8.87
N THR A 338 -3.35 22.53 9.30
CA THR A 338 -4.19 22.76 10.49
C THR A 338 -3.35 22.97 11.74
N ILE A 339 -2.30 22.16 11.95
CA ILE A 339 -1.32 22.37 13.03
C ILE A 339 -0.69 23.77 12.91
N GLY A 340 -0.31 24.18 11.70
CA GLY A 340 0.24 25.52 11.45
C GLY A 340 -0.74 26.64 11.84
N TYR A 341 -2.01 26.52 11.46
CA TYR A 341 -3.05 27.50 11.82
C TYR A 341 -3.25 27.58 13.34
N VAL A 342 -3.34 26.44 14.04
CA VAL A 342 -3.51 26.41 15.49
C VAL A 342 -2.29 27.00 16.20
N MET A 343 -1.07 26.76 15.71
CA MET A 343 0.15 27.39 16.24
C MET A 343 0.12 28.91 16.07
N PHE A 344 -0.34 29.41 14.92
CA PHE A 344 -0.47 30.85 14.67
C PHE A 344 -1.51 31.48 15.61
N GLU A 345 -2.65 30.83 15.79
CA GLU A 345 -3.67 31.27 16.74
C GLU A 345 -3.12 31.29 18.17
N LEU A 346 -2.40 30.24 18.57
CA LEU A 346 -1.75 30.18 19.87
C LEU A 346 -0.77 31.35 20.06
N CYS A 347 0.03 31.69 19.05
CA CYS A 347 0.93 32.86 19.08
C CYS A 347 0.18 34.17 19.33
N SER A 348 -1.00 34.32 18.72
CA SER A 348 -1.82 35.54 18.81
C SER A 348 -2.45 35.73 20.20
N ARG A 349 -2.73 34.63 20.90
CA ARG A 349 -3.41 34.65 22.21
C ARG A 349 -2.45 34.80 23.40
N ILE A 350 -1.14 34.74 23.19
CA ILE A 350 -0.16 34.90 24.27
C ILE A 350 -0.24 36.32 24.85
N PRO A 351 -0.62 36.49 26.13
CA PRO A 351 -0.70 37.81 26.75
C PRO A 351 0.69 38.39 26.97
N TYR A 352 0.80 39.71 26.82
CA TYR A 352 2.02 40.45 27.08
C TYR A 352 2.04 40.97 28.52
N THR A 353 3.13 40.69 29.25
CA THR A 353 3.38 41.26 30.58
C THR A 353 4.81 41.78 30.64
N ARG A 354 4.98 42.99 31.19
CA ARG A 354 6.29 43.67 31.23
C ARG A 354 7.34 42.88 32.02
N ASP A 355 6.92 42.21 33.08
CA ASP A 355 7.79 41.43 33.98
C ASP A 355 8.31 40.14 33.33
N GLN A 356 7.66 39.65 32.26
CA GLN A 356 8.01 38.42 31.55
C GLN A 356 8.39 38.69 30.08
N HIS A 357 8.81 39.92 29.76
CA HIS A 357 9.11 40.35 28.38
C HIS A 357 10.07 39.40 27.64
N SER A 358 11.16 38.99 28.27
CA SER A 358 12.16 38.10 27.65
C SER A 358 11.60 36.71 27.34
N ALA A 359 10.78 36.16 28.24
CA ALA A 359 10.11 34.88 28.05
C ALA A 359 9.06 34.95 26.94
N TYR A 360 8.28 36.03 26.91
CA TYR A 360 7.30 36.30 25.85
C TYR A 360 7.95 36.35 24.46
N VAL A 361 8.99 37.18 24.30
CA VAL A 361 9.68 37.33 23.01
C VAL A 361 10.25 35.99 22.54
N ARG A 362 10.91 35.25 23.43
CA ARG A 362 11.48 33.93 23.11
C ARG A 362 10.41 32.93 22.66
N LEU A 363 9.32 32.80 23.42
CA LEU A 363 8.26 31.85 23.09
C LEU A 363 7.60 32.20 21.74
N LYS A 364 7.29 33.47 21.53
CA LYS A 364 6.68 33.96 20.29
C LYS A 364 7.58 33.77 19.08
N SER A 365 8.88 34.08 19.20
CA SER A 365 9.85 33.84 18.12
C SER A 365 9.97 32.36 17.80
N ASN A 366 10.06 31.49 18.82
CA ASN A 366 10.15 30.05 18.61
C ASN A 366 8.90 29.50 17.90
N MET A 367 7.71 29.92 18.32
CA MET A 367 6.48 29.50 17.68
C MET A 367 6.34 30.01 16.25
N LEU A 368 6.76 31.26 15.94
CA LEU A 368 6.77 31.76 14.56
C LEU A 368 7.72 30.97 13.67
N ILE A 369 8.89 30.56 14.18
CA ILE A 369 9.82 29.69 13.46
C ILE A 369 9.18 28.31 13.21
N LEU A 370 8.55 27.74 14.23
CA LEU A 370 7.86 26.45 14.13
C LEU A 370 6.68 26.50 13.16
N TRP A 371 5.88 27.56 13.20
CA TRP A 371 4.80 27.82 12.25
C TRP A 371 5.34 27.88 10.82
N THR A 372 6.38 28.70 10.58
CA THR A 372 7.01 28.83 9.26
C THR A 372 7.52 27.48 8.76
N ASN A 373 8.13 26.67 9.62
CA ASN A 373 8.62 25.34 9.25
C ASN A 373 7.49 24.32 9.03
N SER A 374 6.40 24.42 9.79
CA SER A 374 5.23 23.54 9.67
C SER A 374 4.42 23.85 8.42
N CYS A 375 4.22 25.12 8.07
CA CYS A 375 3.58 25.49 6.81
C CYS A 375 4.45 25.18 5.59
N ASN A 376 5.77 25.07 5.75
CA ASN A 376 6.70 24.70 4.68
C ASN A 376 6.94 23.19 4.57
N ILE A 377 6.06 22.35 5.12
CA ILE A 377 6.13 20.92 4.89
C ILE A 377 5.93 20.65 3.41
N ARG A 378 7.05 20.44 2.73
CA ARG A 378 7.09 20.24 1.29
C ARG A 378 6.23 19.03 0.96
N ALA A 379 5.20 19.23 0.14
CA ALA A 379 4.34 18.18 -0.41
C ALA A 379 5.14 16.93 -0.81
N MET A 380 4.56 15.74 -0.61
CA MET A 380 5.18 14.51 -1.08
C MET A 380 5.27 14.57 -2.61
N ARG A 381 6.49 14.48 -3.15
CA ARG A 381 6.76 14.70 -4.59
C ARG A 381 7.17 13.40 -5.24
N CYS A 382 6.49 12.97 -6.30
CA CYS A 382 6.89 11.80 -7.06
C CYS A 382 8.25 12.02 -7.74
N LEU A 383 9.35 11.65 -7.07
CA LEU A 383 10.74 11.84 -7.53
C LEU A 383 11.07 13.26 -8.05
N GLY A 384 10.35 14.27 -7.57
CA GLY A 384 10.50 15.66 -8.02
C GLY A 384 9.83 16.01 -9.35
N LEU A 385 9.10 15.07 -9.98
CA LEU A 385 8.38 15.28 -11.25
C LEU A 385 7.07 16.04 -11.04
N PHE A 386 6.26 15.60 -10.07
CA PHE A 386 4.98 16.24 -9.73
C PHE A 386 4.59 15.97 -8.27
N ASP A 387 3.72 16.81 -7.71
CA ASP A 387 3.19 16.65 -6.36
C ASP A 387 2.12 15.53 -6.33
N ILE A 388 2.19 14.65 -5.33
CA ILE A 388 1.21 13.57 -5.17
C ILE A 388 -0.06 14.20 -4.59
N SER A 389 -1.06 14.39 -5.44
CA SER A 389 -2.33 15.04 -5.11
C SER A 389 -3.48 14.48 -5.94
N THR A 390 -4.71 14.86 -5.59
CA THR A 390 -5.89 14.56 -6.40
C THR A 390 -5.80 15.13 -7.83
N LEU A 391 -5.07 16.24 -8.04
CA LEU A 391 -4.79 16.76 -9.38
C LEU A 391 -3.98 15.78 -10.23
N ALA A 392 -2.94 15.16 -9.64
CA ALA A 392 -2.14 14.15 -10.34
C ALA A 392 -2.96 12.89 -10.72
N PHE A 393 -4.05 12.61 -10.00
CA PHE A 393 -5.01 11.57 -10.39
C PHE A 393 -5.84 11.99 -11.61
N VAL A 394 -6.34 13.23 -11.64
CA VAL A 394 -7.07 13.76 -12.80
C VAL A 394 -6.19 13.74 -14.05
N ASP A 395 -4.92 14.14 -13.92
CA ASP A 395 -3.95 14.07 -15.02
C ASP A 395 -3.72 12.64 -15.49
N LEU A 396 -3.60 11.68 -14.56
CA LEU A 396 -3.49 10.26 -14.92
C LEU A 396 -4.71 9.76 -15.70
N VAL A 397 -5.93 10.13 -15.29
CA VAL A 397 -7.16 9.73 -16.01
C VAL A 397 -7.17 10.33 -17.42
N ASN A 398 -6.82 11.61 -17.55
CA ASN A 398 -6.75 12.28 -18.84
C ASN A 398 -5.72 11.64 -19.77
N VAL A 399 -4.51 11.37 -19.28
CA VAL A 399 -3.46 10.70 -20.05
C VAL A 399 -3.86 9.28 -20.43
N SER A 400 -4.46 8.53 -19.50
CA SER A 400 -4.95 7.17 -19.77
C SER A 400 -6.03 7.17 -20.86
N TYR A 401 -6.93 8.14 -20.83
CA TYR A 401 -7.94 8.35 -21.88
C TYR A 401 -7.31 8.70 -23.24
N SER A 402 -6.30 9.58 -23.27
CA SER A 402 -5.58 9.90 -24.51
C SER A 402 -4.85 8.70 -25.10
N VAL A 403 -4.15 7.92 -24.27
CA VAL A 403 -3.48 6.67 -24.67
C VAL A 403 -4.50 5.67 -25.21
N LEU A 404 -5.64 5.55 -24.52
CA LEU A 404 -6.73 4.70 -24.95
C LEU A 404 -7.25 5.09 -26.34
N MET A 405 -7.58 6.37 -26.55
CA MET A 405 -8.05 6.87 -27.85
C MET A 405 -7.02 6.66 -28.95
N PHE A 406 -5.73 6.79 -28.65
CA PHE A 406 -4.66 6.49 -29.61
C PHE A 406 -4.63 5.01 -29.99
N LEU A 407 -4.72 4.08 -29.03
CA LEU A 407 -4.75 2.65 -29.30
C LEU A 407 -5.98 2.24 -30.12
N ILE A 408 -7.14 2.83 -29.84
CA ILE A 408 -8.38 2.60 -30.62
C ILE A 408 -8.22 3.09 -32.06
N ASN A 409 -7.59 4.24 -32.29
CA ASN A 409 -7.42 4.78 -33.64
C ASN A 409 -6.39 3.99 -34.48
N MET A 410 -5.53 3.20 -33.83
CA MET A 410 -4.51 2.36 -34.48
C MET A 410 -4.97 0.92 -34.72
N SER A 411 -6.05 0.48 -34.07
CA SER A 411 -6.72 -0.81 -34.29
C SER A 411 -7.72 -0.72 -35.42
#